data_AF-Q7X0X2-F1
#
_entry.id   AF-Q7X0X2-F1
#
_cell.length_a   1.000
_cell.length_b   1.000
_cell.length_c   1.000
_cell.angle_alpha   90.00
_cell.angle_beta   90.00
_cell.angle_gamma   90.00
#
_symmetry.space_group_name_H-M   'P 1'
#
loop_
_entity.id
_entity.type
_entity.pdbx_description
1 polymer ?
#
loop_
_entity_poly.entity_id
_entity_poly.type
_entity_poly.pdbx_seq_one_letter_code
_entity_poly.pdbx_strand_id
1 'polypeptide(L)'
;KEKPIQNQAKSVDVEYTVQFTPLNPDDDFRPGLKDTKLLKTLAIGDTITSQELLAQAQSILNKTHPGYTIYERDSSIVTHDNDIFRTILPMDQEFTYRVKNREQAYRINKKSGLNEEINNTDLISEKYYVLKKGEKPYDPF
;
A
#
# COMPACT_ATOMS: atom_id res chain seq x y z
N LYS A 1 -15.89 14.31 -15.37
CA LYS A 1 -15.04 13.66 -16.40
C LYS A 1 -13.59 13.97 -16.05
N GLU A 2 -12.75 12.94 -15.88
CA GLU A 2 -11.30 13.16 -15.74
C GLU A 2 -10.77 13.84 -17.01
N LYS A 3 -9.79 14.74 -16.86
CA LYS A 3 -9.16 15.42 -17.99
C LYS A 3 -8.33 14.41 -18.79
N PRO A 4 -8.23 14.55 -20.13
CA PRO A 4 -7.38 13.68 -20.93
C PRO A 4 -5.91 13.89 -20.56
N ILE A 5 -5.20 12.79 -20.32
CA ILE A 5 -3.77 12.80 -19.99
C ILE A 5 -2.97 13.22 -21.23
N GLN A 6 -2.09 14.21 -21.08
CA GLN A 6 -1.28 14.81 -22.15
C GLN A 6 0.15 14.28 -22.15
N ASN A 7 0.78 14.15 -20.98
CA ASN A 7 2.13 13.65 -20.83
C ASN A 7 2.13 12.47 -19.85
N GLN A 8 1.94 11.27 -20.37
CA GLN A 8 1.83 10.07 -19.56
C GLN A 8 3.09 9.86 -18.69
N ALA A 9 2.89 9.49 -17.43
CA ALA A 9 3.96 9.11 -16.53
C ALA A 9 4.81 7.96 -17.11
N LYS A 10 6.13 8.12 -17.05
CA LYS A 10 7.10 7.15 -17.58
C LYS A 10 7.15 5.86 -16.77
N SER A 11 7.09 6.01 -15.44
CA SER A 11 7.09 4.92 -14.47
C SER A 11 6.50 5.40 -13.16
N VAL A 12 6.09 4.45 -12.32
CA VAL A 12 5.53 4.70 -10.99
C VAL A 12 6.28 3.84 -9.98
N ASP A 13 6.87 4.49 -8.97
CA ASP A 13 7.45 3.82 -7.81
C ASP A 13 6.31 3.38 -6.90
N VAL A 14 6.11 2.06 -6.79
CA VAL A 14 5.07 1.51 -5.91
C VAL A 14 5.65 1.25 -4.53
N GLU A 15 5.22 2.07 -3.60
CA GLU A 15 5.50 2.00 -2.19
C GLU A 15 4.41 1.24 -1.44
N TYR A 16 4.80 0.64 -0.31
CA TYR A 16 3.92 -0.17 0.51
C TYR A 16 4.11 0.13 1.99
N THR A 17 2.99 0.30 2.68
CA THR A 17 2.94 0.39 4.14
C THR A 17 1.81 -0.50 4.65
N VAL A 18 2.02 -1.12 5.80
CA VAL A 18 1.07 -2.07 6.38
C VAL A 18 0.95 -1.87 7.87
N GLN A 19 -0.29 -1.87 8.36
CA GLN A 19 -0.60 -1.89 9.78
C GLN A 19 -1.15 -3.27 10.17
N PHE A 20 -0.62 -3.81 11.27
CA PHE A 20 -1.13 -5.04 11.88
C PHE A 20 -1.93 -4.72 13.14
N THR A 21 -3.07 -5.37 13.30
CA THR A 21 -3.90 -5.28 14.51
C THR A 21 -4.12 -6.69 15.04
N PRO A 22 -3.61 -7.04 16.22
CA PRO A 22 -3.78 -8.38 16.75
C PRO A 22 -5.24 -8.55 17.19
N LEU A 23 -5.85 -9.70 16.88
CA LEU A 23 -7.22 -10.02 17.31
C LEU A 23 -7.33 -10.18 18.82
N ASN A 24 -6.24 -10.65 19.44
CA ASN A 24 -6.10 -10.76 20.89
C ASN A 24 -5.20 -9.60 21.35
N PRO A 25 -5.51 -8.90 22.46
CA PRO A 25 -4.68 -7.79 22.94
C PRO A 25 -3.22 -8.20 23.14
N ASP A 26 -2.30 -7.46 22.53
CA ASP A 26 -0.86 -7.66 22.68
C ASP A 26 -0.15 -6.30 22.65
N ASP A 27 0.57 -6.00 23.73
CA ASP A 27 1.29 -4.74 23.94
C ASP A 27 2.49 -4.55 22.98
N ASP A 28 2.96 -5.62 22.34
CA ASP A 28 4.00 -5.55 21.32
C ASP A 28 3.52 -4.80 20.07
N PHE A 29 2.21 -4.78 19.80
CA PHE A 29 1.61 -4.07 18.67
C PHE A 29 1.34 -2.60 19.01
N ARG A 30 2.41 -1.82 19.14
CA ARG A 30 2.31 -0.38 19.41
C ARG A 30 1.67 0.36 18.22
N PRO A 31 0.63 1.19 18.44
CA PRO A 31 0.05 1.99 17.38
C PRO A 31 1.05 3.04 16.88
N GLY A 32 1.17 3.19 15.56
CA GLY A 32 1.92 4.31 14.95
C GLY A 32 3.17 3.93 14.16
N LEU A 33 3.54 2.65 14.05
CA LEU A 33 4.60 2.25 13.11
C LEU A 33 4.09 2.43 11.68
N LYS A 34 4.53 3.49 11.01
CA LYS A 34 4.30 3.75 9.58
C LYS A 34 5.62 3.72 8.84
N ASP A 35 6.17 2.52 8.71
CA ASP A 35 7.28 2.32 7.79
C ASP A 35 6.73 2.12 6.39
N THR A 36 7.24 2.91 5.46
CA THR A 36 6.97 2.77 4.03
C THR A 36 8.17 2.12 3.37
N LYS A 37 7.92 1.11 2.53
CA LYS A 37 8.95 0.39 1.80
C LYS A 37 8.63 0.40 0.31
N LEU A 38 9.63 0.72 -0.52
CA LEU A 38 9.54 0.52 -1.97
C LEU A 38 9.37 -0.98 -2.28
N LEU A 39 8.29 -1.34 -2.98
CA LEU A 39 8.08 -2.70 -3.49
C LEU A 39 8.82 -2.92 -4.80
N LYS A 40 8.50 -2.09 -5.80
CA LYS A 40 8.97 -2.18 -7.18
C LYS A 40 8.57 -0.93 -7.95
N THR A 41 9.32 -0.62 -8.99
CA THR A 41 8.97 0.40 -9.98
C THR A 41 8.27 -0.27 -11.16
N LEU A 42 7.08 0.23 -11.52
CA LEU A 42 6.22 -0.35 -12.56
C LEU A 42 5.87 0.67 -13.64
N ALA A 43 5.48 0.19 -14.81
CA ALA A 43 4.90 1.02 -15.86
C ALA A 43 3.39 1.23 -15.64
N ILE A 44 2.82 2.24 -16.31
CA ILE A 44 1.37 2.42 -16.32
C ILE A 44 0.69 1.19 -16.92
N GLY A 45 -0.33 0.68 -16.22
CA GLY A 45 -1.10 -0.46 -16.67
C GLY A 45 -0.56 -1.83 -16.22
N ASP A 46 0.64 -1.88 -15.62
CA ASP A 46 1.12 -3.06 -14.90
C ASP A 46 0.24 -3.36 -13.69
N THR A 47 0.34 -4.58 -13.16
CA THR A 47 -0.58 -5.07 -12.14
C THR A 47 0.12 -5.54 -10.86
N ILE A 48 -0.60 -5.41 -9.75
CA ILE A 48 -0.26 -6.00 -8.45
C ILE A 48 -1.48 -6.71 -7.92
N THR A 49 -1.31 -7.98 -7.56
CA THR A 49 -2.38 -8.82 -7.04
C THR A 49 -2.47 -8.76 -5.51
N SER A 50 -3.64 -9.02 -4.97
CA SER A 50 -3.86 -9.17 -3.53
C SER A 50 -3.03 -10.30 -2.91
N GLN A 51 -2.70 -11.35 -3.66
CA GLN A 51 -1.81 -12.44 -3.19
C GLN A 51 -0.36 -11.98 -3.06
N GLU A 52 0.16 -11.18 -3.99
CA GLU A 52 1.50 -10.58 -3.87
C GLU A 52 1.60 -9.68 -2.64
N LEU A 53 0.56 -8.87 -2.40
CA LEU A 53 0.49 -7.99 -1.24
C LEU A 53 0.39 -8.79 0.06
N LEU A 54 -0.42 -9.85 0.10
CA LEU A 54 -0.52 -10.76 1.25
C LEU A 54 0.83 -11.42 1.57
N ALA A 55 1.54 -11.91 0.56
CA ALA A 55 2.86 -12.51 0.75
C ALA A 55 3.87 -11.51 1.30
N GLN A 56 3.84 -10.26 0.81
CA GLN A 56 4.68 -9.19 1.33
C GLN A 56 4.33 -8.82 2.77
N ALA A 57 3.04 -8.68 3.09
CA ALA A 57 2.56 -8.40 4.43
C ALA A 57 3.01 -9.49 5.40
N GLN A 58 2.84 -10.76 5.05
CA GLN A 58 3.27 -11.89 5.88
C GLN A 58 4.79 -11.91 6.06
N SER A 59 5.56 -11.56 5.01
CA SER A 59 7.02 -11.41 5.13
C SER A 59 7.42 -10.30 6.10
N ILE A 60 6.71 -9.17 6.13
CA ILE A 60 6.97 -8.09 7.09
C ILE A 60 6.60 -8.54 8.50
N LEU A 61 5.42 -9.14 8.66
CA LEU A 61 4.92 -9.67 9.95
C LEU A 61 5.89 -10.68 10.55
N ASN A 62 6.41 -11.62 9.75
CA ASN A 62 7.38 -12.61 10.22
C ASN A 62 8.68 -11.99 10.76
N LYS A 63 9.07 -10.81 10.25
CA LYS A 63 10.28 -10.10 10.69
C LYS A 63 10.05 -9.28 11.95
N THR A 64 8.88 -8.64 12.08
CA THR A 64 8.59 -7.71 13.17
C THR A 64 7.92 -8.38 14.36
N HIS A 65 7.05 -9.37 14.12
CA HIS A 65 6.29 -10.10 15.16
C HIS A 65 6.33 -11.60 14.86
N PRO A 66 7.50 -12.26 15.04
CA PRO A 66 7.61 -13.69 14.79
C PRO A 66 6.63 -14.46 15.68
N GLY A 67 5.97 -15.47 15.09
CA GLY A 67 4.94 -16.24 15.78
C GLY A 67 3.51 -15.78 15.49
N TYR A 68 3.32 -14.69 14.73
CA TYR A 68 2.02 -14.26 14.22
C TYR A 68 1.77 -14.73 12.78
N THR A 69 0.50 -14.82 12.41
CA THR A 69 0.03 -15.05 11.04
C THR A 69 -1.04 -14.02 10.69
N ILE A 70 -1.13 -13.66 9.42
CA ILE A 70 -2.27 -12.87 8.92
C ILE A 70 -3.53 -13.72 9.05
N TYR A 71 -4.57 -13.12 9.62
CA TYR A 71 -5.90 -13.71 9.74
C TYR A 71 -6.77 -13.27 8.58
N GLU A 72 -6.98 -11.95 8.42
CA GLU A 72 -7.74 -11.40 7.30
C GLU A 72 -7.30 -9.96 6.98
N ARG A 73 -7.63 -9.52 5.77
CA ARG A 73 -7.43 -8.13 5.33
C ARG A 73 -8.59 -7.28 5.83
N ASP A 74 -8.28 -6.21 6.52
CA ASP A 74 -9.24 -5.20 6.94
C ASP A 74 -9.42 -4.13 5.87
N SER A 75 -8.34 -3.63 5.24
CA SER A 75 -8.47 -2.66 4.15
C SER A 75 -7.23 -2.57 3.26
N SER A 76 -7.44 -2.14 2.01
CA SER A 76 -6.38 -1.84 1.05
C SER A 76 -6.73 -0.57 0.26
N ILE A 77 -5.85 0.43 0.31
CA ILE A 77 -6.06 1.75 -0.30
C ILE A 77 -4.82 2.14 -1.07
N VAL A 78 -4.99 2.65 -2.29
CA VAL A 78 -3.88 3.22 -3.08
C VAL A 78 -4.01 4.74 -3.10
N THR A 79 -2.96 5.41 -2.67
CA THR A 79 -2.81 6.87 -2.83
C THR A 79 -1.87 7.13 -3.99
N HIS A 80 -2.31 7.97 -4.93
CA HIS A 80 -1.61 8.24 -6.18
C HIS A 80 -0.88 9.58 -6.07
N ASP A 81 0.46 9.56 -6.00
CA ASP A 81 1.26 10.77 -5.79
C ASP A 81 0.77 11.59 -4.58
N ASN A 82 0.37 12.85 -4.81
CA ASN A 82 -0.27 13.73 -3.83
C ASN A 82 -1.77 13.96 -4.15
N ASP A 83 -2.39 13.09 -4.95
CA ASP A 83 -3.81 13.21 -5.31
C ASP A 83 -4.71 12.90 -4.10
N ILE A 84 -5.75 13.71 -3.93
CA ILE A 84 -6.78 13.53 -2.91
C ILE A 84 -7.68 12.33 -3.23
N PHE A 85 -7.81 11.98 -4.52
CA PHE A 85 -8.64 10.87 -4.96
C PHE A 85 -7.85 9.56 -4.89
N ARG A 86 -8.19 8.77 -3.87
CA ARG A 86 -7.59 7.46 -3.60
C ARG A 86 -8.42 6.35 -4.22
N THR A 87 -7.77 5.25 -4.59
CA THR A 87 -8.46 4.03 -5.03
C THR A 87 -8.65 3.10 -3.84
N ILE A 88 -9.90 2.81 -3.50
CA ILE A 88 -10.24 1.79 -2.50
C ILE A 88 -10.34 0.44 -3.21
N LEU A 89 -9.59 -0.55 -2.73
CA LEU A 89 -9.58 -1.89 -3.31
C LEU A 89 -10.55 -2.81 -2.54
N PRO A 90 -11.06 -3.88 -3.18
CA PRO A 90 -11.93 -4.85 -2.52
C PRO A 90 -11.30 -5.44 -1.24
N MET A 91 -12.09 -5.54 -0.17
CA MET A 91 -11.63 -6.04 1.13
C MET A 91 -11.84 -7.56 1.26
N ASP A 92 -13.05 -8.02 0.93
CA ASP A 92 -13.51 -9.39 1.22
C ASP A 92 -13.29 -10.39 0.06
N GLN A 93 -12.54 -9.99 -0.97
CA GLN A 93 -12.25 -10.83 -2.12
C GLN A 93 -10.89 -10.50 -2.72
N GLU A 94 -10.36 -11.43 -3.51
CA GLU A 94 -9.15 -11.21 -4.29
C GLU A 94 -9.35 -10.08 -5.30
N PHE A 95 -8.29 -9.31 -5.54
CA PHE A 95 -8.29 -8.19 -6.46
C PHE A 95 -6.98 -8.12 -7.26
N THR A 96 -7.02 -7.34 -8.33
CA THR A 96 -5.83 -6.94 -9.07
C THR A 96 -5.85 -5.44 -9.20
N TYR A 97 -4.90 -4.77 -8.54
CA TYR A 97 -4.65 -3.37 -8.75
C TYR A 97 -3.90 -3.20 -10.07
N ARG A 98 -4.37 -2.28 -10.91
CA ARG A 98 -3.70 -1.89 -12.14
C ARG A 98 -3.20 -0.47 -11.99
N VAL A 99 -1.91 -0.24 -12.20
CA VAL A 99 -1.26 1.07 -12.02
C VAL A 99 -2.02 2.13 -12.83
N LYS A 100 -2.66 3.06 -12.11
CA LYS A 100 -3.58 4.05 -12.70
C LYS A 100 -2.82 5.00 -13.63
N ASN A 101 -3.35 5.18 -14.84
CA ASN A 101 -2.82 6.15 -15.80
C ASN A 101 -2.90 7.57 -15.23
N ARG A 102 -1.83 8.37 -15.42
CA ARG A 102 -1.72 9.74 -14.91
C ARG A 102 -0.66 10.55 -15.66
N GLU A 103 -0.68 11.86 -15.40
CA GLU A 103 0.37 12.79 -15.85
C GLU A 103 1.71 12.50 -15.17
N GLN A 104 2.78 12.73 -15.91
CA GLN A 104 4.15 12.73 -15.39
C GLN A 104 4.28 13.77 -14.27
N ALA A 105 4.69 13.32 -13.09
CA ALA A 105 4.94 14.19 -11.97
C ALA A 105 6.11 15.13 -12.26
N TYR A 106 5.97 16.37 -11.80
CA TYR A 106 7.01 17.39 -11.88
C TYR A 106 7.05 18.22 -10.59
N ARG A 107 8.19 18.85 -10.35
CA ARG A 107 8.36 19.89 -9.34
C ARG A 107 8.89 21.15 -10.00
N ILE A 108 8.58 22.31 -9.42
CA ILE A 108 9.16 23.58 -9.89
C ILE A 108 10.50 23.78 -9.19
N ASN A 109 11.57 23.92 -9.97
CA ASN A 109 12.88 24.30 -9.44
C ASN A 109 12.80 25.72 -8.85
N LYS A 110 13.11 25.86 -7.56
CA LYS A 110 13.01 27.15 -6.84
C LYS A 110 13.94 28.25 -7.38
N LYS A 111 15.04 27.89 -8.03
CA LYS A 111 16.02 28.85 -8.56
C LYS A 111 15.69 29.28 -10.00
N SER A 112 15.39 28.33 -10.88
CA SER A 112 15.15 28.62 -12.30
C SER A 112 13.68 28.87 -12.64
N GLY A 113 12.74 28.46 -11.79
CA GLY A 113 11.31 28.51 -12.06
C GLY A 113 10.83 27.49 -13.11
N LEU A 114 11.72 26.61 -13.58
CA LEU A 114 11.41 25.60 -14.60
C LEU A 114 10.89 24.31 -13.95
N ASN A 115 10.06 23.59 -14.70
CA ASN A 115 9.57 22.27 -14.30
C ASN A 115 10.68 21.22 -14.46
N GLU A 116 10.90 20.43 -13.42
CA GLU A 116 11.75 19.25 -13.41
C GLU A 116 10.87 18.02 -13.22
N GLU A 117 10.94 17.06 -14.13
CA GLU A 117 10.27 15.77 -13.96
C GLU A 117 10.82 15.03 -12.73
N ILE A 118 9.93 14.37 -12.01
CA ILE A 118 10.25 13.50 -10.87
C ILE A 118 9.48 12.18 -11.01
N ASN A 119 9.91 11.14 -10.33
CA ASN A 119 9.18 9.87 -10.35
C ASN A 119 7.76 10.08 -9.80
N ASN A 120 6.78 9.46 -10.47
CA ASN A 120 5.47 9.29 -9.90
C ASN A 120 5.51 8.19 -8.83
N THR A 121 4.61 8.25 -7.86
CA THR A 121 4.52 7.28 -6.78
C THR A 121 3.10 6.73 -6.60
N ASP A 122 3.02 5.49 -6.16
CA ASP A 122 1.81 4.88 -5.63
C ASP A 122 2.08 4.36 -4.23
N LEU A 123 1.36 4.87 -3.24
CA LEU A 123 1.42 4.32 -1.88
C LEU A 123 0.24 3.37 -1.66
N ILE A 124 0.54 2.07 -1.65
CA ILE A 124 -0.41 1.03 -1.23
C ILE A 124 -0.34 0.93 0.29
N SER A 125 -1.45 1.28 0.95
CA SER A 125 -1.61 1.19 2.40
C SER A 125 -2.61 0.10 2.74
N GLU A 126 -2.17 -0.90 3.51
CA GLU A 126 -3.03 -1.99 3.96
C GLU A 126 -3.13 -2.08 5.47
N LYS A 127 -4.24 -2.65 5.94
CA LYS A 127 -4.43 -3.07 7.32
C LYS A 127 -4.88 -4.52 7.37
N TYR A 128 -4.26 -5.30 8.24
CA TYR A 128 -4.59 -6.71 8.46
C TYR A 128 -4.87 -6.98 9.94
N TYR A 129 -5.85 -7.84 10.19
CA TYR A 129 -5.95 -8.53 11.47
C TYR A 129 -4.95 -9.68 11.50
N VAL A 130 -4.28 -9.86 12.65
CA VAL A 130 -3.29 -10.92 12.85
C VAL A 130 -3.61 -11.74 14.09
N LEU A 131 -3.16 -12.98 14.09
CA LEU A 131 -3.38 -13.92 15.17
C LEU A 131 -2.08 -14.64 15.51
N LYS A 132 -1.86 -14.88 16.80
CA LYS A 132 -0.73 -15.68 17.25
C LYS A 132 -0.94 -17.13 16.83
N LYS A 133 0.09 -17.76 16.28
CA LYS A 133 0.01 -19.13 15.74
C LYS A 133 -0.43 -20.10 16.84
N GLY A 134 -1.48 -20.86 16.57
CA GLY A 134 -2.05 -21.84 17.49
C GLY A 134 -3.13 -21.28 18.42
N GLU A 135 -3.37 -19.97 18.43
CA GLU A 135 -4.50 -19.37 19.13
C GLU A 135 -5.76 -19.36 18.28
N LYS A 136 -6.89 -19.15 18.94
CA LYS A 136 -8.16 -18.79 18.30
C LYS A 136 -8.47 -17.33 18.63
N PRO A 137 -9.21 -16.62 17.78
CA PRO A 137 -9.73 -15.30 18.14
C PRO A 137 -10.53 -15.42 19.43
N TYR A 138 -10.33 -14.48 20.37
CA TYR A 138 -11.21 -14.41 21.54
C TYR A 138 -12.68 -14.27 21.12
N ASP A 139 -13.56 -14.92 21.87
CA ASP A 139 -14.98 -14.59 21.80
C ASP A 139 -15.14 -13.17 22.37
N PRO A 140 -15.69 -12.22 21.62
CA PRO A 140 -15.88 -10.86 22.12
C PRO A 140 -16.92 -10.75 23.26
N PHE A 141 -17.50 -11.86 23.75
CA PHE A 141 -18.58 -11.90 24.74
C PHE A 141 -18.39 -12.91 25.88
#